data_AF-A0A161MB20-F1
#
_entry.id   AF-A0A161MB20-F1
#
_cell.length_a   1.000
_cell.length_b   1.000
_cell.length_c   1.000
_cell.angle_alpha   90.00
_cell.angle_beta   90.00
_cell.angle_gamma   90.00
#
_symmetry.space_group_name_H-M   'P 1'
#
loop_
_entity.id
_entity.type
_entity.pdbx_description
1 polymer ?
#
loop_
_entity_poly.entity_id
_entity_poly.type
_entity_poly.pdbx_seq_one_letter_code
_entity_poly.pdbx_strand_id
1 'polypeptide(L)'
;ESYKEHQQILQRLVLSYLIHHGYCATAEAFASGTGLEFTEDVSSIKNRQRILKLVLAGKKGDAIELTSRLYPGLLEERPDLFFMLKCRQFIEMINGCDMGVPSTELNGVNSGPETDMDIENKNKFHSNGVSNGFVEEGENSEVQYSENRTINGGCRAPVERMIDFGKELYNYSQQLFHKHGNNERNKKMLQDAFSLLAYSNPWNSPVGWQLDPAQRETVCAQLNSAILESSHHARKPPLEVAVAHAKD
;
A
#
# COMPACT_ATOMS: atom_id res chain seq x y z
N GLU A 1 -16.77 1.60 -44.26
CA GLU A 1 -16.35 0.52 -43.34
C GLU A 1 -15.13 0.85 -42.48
N SER A 2 -13.92 0.93 -43.05
CA SER A 2 -12.65 0.99 -42.28
C SER A 2 -12.62 2.02 -41.13
N TYR A 3 -13.03 3.27 -41.35
CA TYR A 3 -12.96 4.30 -40.30
C TYR A 3 -13.81 3.99 -39.05
N LYS A 4 -14.99 3.39 -39.23
CA LYS A 4 -15.88 3.01 -38.12
C LYS A 4 -15.27 1.87 -37.30
N GLU A 5 -14.62 0.92 -37.96
CA GLU A 5 -13.93 -0.20 -37.31
C GLU A 5 -12.72 0.27 -36.49
N HIS A 6 -11.91 1.19 -37.04
CA HIS A 6 -10.79 1.79 -36.30
C HIS A 6 -11.27 2.60 -35.09
N GLN A 7 -12.35 3.36 -35.24
CA GLN A 7 -12.97 4.09 -34.15
C GLN A 7 -13.41 3.16 -33.01
N GLN A 8 -14.05 2.03 -33.34
CA GLN A 8 -14.47 1.03 -32.36
C GLN A 8 -13.29 0.38 -31.65
N ILE A 9 -12.21 0.07 -32.38
CA ILE A 9 -10.98 -0.48 -31.77
C ILE A 9 -10.40 0.53 -30.78
N LEU A 10 -10.25 1.80 -31.17
CA LEU A 10 -9.73 2.86 -30.30
C LEU A 10 -10.60 3.03 -29.04
N GLN A 11 -11.93 3.04 -29.20
CA GLN A 11 -12.84 3.14 -28.06
C GLN A 11 -12.68 1.95 -27.09
N ARG A 12 -12.53 0.72 -27.60
CA ARG A 12 -12.29 -0.46 -26.76
C ARG A 12 -10.94 -0.40 -26.04
N LEU A 13 -9.90 0.10 -26.70
CA LEU A 13 -8.58 0.31 -26.08
C LEU A 13 -8.64 1.31 -24.92
N VAL A 14 -9.31 2.45 -25.14
CA VAL A 14 -9.51 3.49 -24.11
C VAL A 14 -10.34 2.95 -22.95
N LEU A 15 -11.47 2.28 -23.22
CA LEU A 15 -12.31 1.71 -22.17
C LEU A 15 -11.54 0.68 -21.32
N SER A 16 -10.80 -0.23 -21.96
CA SER A 16 -9.96 -1.20 -21.27
C SER A 16 -8.90 -0.54 -20.40
N TYR A 17 -8.28 0.55 -20.87
CA TYR A 17 -7.33 1.34 -20.07
C TYR A 17 -8.00 1.98 -18.85
N LEU A 18 -9.19 2.58 -19.03
CA LEU A 18 -9.92 3.23 -17.94
C LEU A 18 -10.30 2.24 -16.84
N ILE A 19 -10.80 1.08 -17.24
CA ILE A 19 -11.14 -0.03 -16.33
C ILE A 19 -9.87 -0.53 -15.62
N HIS A 20 -8.79 -0.80 -16.37
CA HIS A 20 -7.54 -1.32 -15.81
C HIS A 20 -6.93 -0.41 -14.75
N HIS A 21 -6.94 0.91 -14.94
CA HIS A 21 -6.44 1.87 -13.94
C HIS A 21 -7.48 2.26 -12.88
N GLY A 22 -8.71 1.77 -13.02
CA GLY A 22 -9.78 1.96 -12.07
C GLY A 22 -10.48 3.31 -12.16
N TYR A 23 -10.42 4.01 -13.30
CA TYR A 23 -11.16 5.26 -13.52
C TYR A 23 -12.67 4.99 -13.71
N CYS A 24 -13.36 4.44 -12.68
CA CYS A 24 -14.74 3.93 -12.78
C CYS A 24 -15.72 4.94 -13.38
N ALA A 25 -15.80 6.14 -12.79
CA ALA A 25 -16.76 7.16 -13.24
C ALA A 25 -16.52 7.55 -14.71
N THR A 26 -15.25 7.69 -15.10
CA THR A 26 -14.88 7.99 -16.49
C THR A 26 -15.18 6.81 -17.41
N ALA A 27 -14.92 5.56 -16.97
CA ALA A 27 -15.20 4.36 -17.73
C ALA A 27 -16.71 4.17 -17.97
N GLU A 28 -17.54 4.40 -16.95
CA GLU A 28 -19.00 4.33 -17.03
C GLU A 28 -19.57 5.39 -17.98
N ALA A 29 -19.13 6.63 -17.85
CA ALA A 29 -19.52 7.72 -18.75
C ALA A 29 -19.07 7.44 -20.19
N PHE A 30 -17.85 6.93 -20.36
CA PHE A 30 -17.29 6.60 -21.67
C PHE A 30 -18.01 5.42 -22.33
N ALA A 31 -18.31 4.36 -21.58
CA ALA A 31 -19.08 3.21 -22.06
C ALA A 31 -20.49 3.63 -22.50
N SER A 32 -21.17 4.44 -21.68
CA SER A 32 -22.50 4.97 -21.98
C SER A 32 -22.52 5.83 -23.24
N GLY A 33 -21.52 6.70 -23.42
CA GLY A 33 -21.41 7.56 -24.60
C GLY A 33 -20.98 6.84 -25.89
N THR A 34 -20.34 5.68 -25.79
CA THR A 34 -19.84 4.91 -26.94
C THR A 34 -20.68 3.68 -27.27
N GLY A 35 -21.62 3.30 -26.40
CA GLY A 35 -22.42 2.09 -26.54
C GLY A 35 -21.61 0.80 -26.34
N LEU A 36 -20.42 0.88 -25.73
CA LEU A 36 -19.61 -0.29 -25.42
C LEU A 36 -20.08 -0.95 -24.12
N GLU A 37 -20.02 -2.27 -24.07
CA GLU A 37 -20.33 -3.02 -22.85
C GLU A 37 -19.23 -2.83 -21.79
N PHE A 38 -19.69 -2.54 -20.57
CA PHE A 38 -18.86 -2.44 -19.39
C PHE A 38 -18.93 -3.77 -18.63
N THR A 39 -17.88 -4.58 -18.72
CA THR A 39 -17.91 -5.99 -18.29
C THR A 39 -17.35 -6.25 -16.90
N GLU A 40 -16.57 -5.32 -16.32
CA GLU A 40 -16.09 -5.46 -14.93
C GLU A 40 -17.17 -5.00 -13.95
N ASP A 41 -17.34 -5.73 -12.85
CA ASP A 41 -18.15 -5.25 -11.74
C ASP A 41 -17.50 -4.01 -11.10
N VAL A 42 -18.27 -2.93 -11.00
CA VAL A 42 -17.84 -1.66 -10.38
C VAL A 42 -17.30 -1.89 -8.97
N SER A 43 -17.88 -2.85 -8.23
CA SER A 43 -17.43 -3.18 -6.87
C SER A 43 -16.03 -3.81 -6.87
N SER A 44 -15.72 -4.69 -7.83
CA SER A 44 -14.37 -5.23 -8.04
C SER A 44 -13.34 -4.12 -8.32
N ILE A 45 -13.69 -3.14 -9.17
CA ILE A 45 -12.79 -2.01 -9.46
C ILE A 45 -12.54 -1.17 -8.21
N LYS A 46 -13.61 -0.82 -7.47
CA LYS A 46 -13.50 -0.05 -6.22
C LYS A 46 -12.68 -0.79 -5.16
N ASN A 47 -12.83 -2.11 -5.05
CA ASN A 47 -12.04 -2.96 -4.16
C ASN A 47 -10.56 -2.89 -4.49
N ARG A 48 -10.21 -3.06 -5.77
CA ARG A 48 -8.84 -2.95 -6.27
C ARG A 48 -8.27 -1.56 -5.98
N GLN A 49 -8.99 -0.48 -6.29
CA GLN A 49 -8.56 0.88 -5.99
C GLN A 49 -8.26 1.10 -4.50
N ARG A 50 -9.09 0.59 -3.59
CA ARG A 50 -8.86 0.71 -2.14
C ARG A 50 -7.55 0.04 -1.74
N ILE A 51 -7.26 -1.15 -2.25
CA ILE A 51 -6.00 -1.86 -1.99
C ILE A 51 -4.82 -1.05 -2.52
N LEU A 52 -4.86 -0.60 -3.77
CA LEU A 52 -3.75 0.16 -4.38
C LEU A 52 -3.49 1.48 -3.65
N LYS A 53 -4.56 2.16 -3.18
CA LYS A 53 -4.43 3.38 -2.38
C LYS A 53 -3.71 3.13 -1.05
N LEU A 54 -3.97 2.00 -0.38
CA LEU A 54 -3.24 1.62 0.84
C LEU A 54 -1.75 1.35 0.54
N VAL A 55 -1.46 0.65 -0.56
CA VAL A 55 -0.08 0.39 -1.00
C VAL A 55 0.67 1.70 -1.23
N LEU A 56 0.09 2.64 -2.00
CA LEU A 56 0.71 3.93 -2.30
C LEU A 56 0.83 4.84 -1.07
N ALA A 57 -0.11 4.73 -0.12
CA ALA A 57 -0.04 5.45 1.16
C ALA A 57 1.04 4.91 2.12
N GLY A 58 1.69 3.79 1.80
CA GLY A 58 2.70 3.18 2.67
C GLY A 58 2.13 2.20 3.72
N LYS A 59 0.80 2.01 3.76
CA LYS A 59 0.11 1.12 4.71
C LYS A 59 0.07 -0.31 4.20
N LYS A 60 1.22 -0.98 4.20
CA LYS A 60 1.37 -2.31 3.58
C LYS A 60 0.68 -3.40 4.39
N GLY A 61 0.67 -3.29 5.72
CA GLY A 61 -0.11 -4.18 6.58
C GLY A 61 -1.59 -4.22 6.20
N ASP A 62 -2.25 -3.05 6.19
CA ASP A 62 -3.65 -2.90 5.80
C ASP A 62 -3.92 -3.40 4.37
N ALA A 63 -3.00 -3.12 3.44
CA ALA A 63 -3.12 -3.55 2.05
C ALA A 63 -3.09 -5.09 1.92
N ILE A 64 -2.19 -5.75 2.65
CA ILE A 64 -2.08 -7.21 2.70
C ILE A 64 -3.38 -7.81 3.28
N GLU A 65 -3.83 -7.31 4.43
CA GLU A 65 -5.04 -7.81 5.09
C GLU A 65 -6.28 -7.67 4.20
N LEU A 66 -6.45 -6.48 3.59
CA LEU A 66 -7.56 -6.23 2.69
C LEU A 66 -7.50 -7.12 1.45
N THR A 67 -6.31 -7.38 0.91
CA THR A 67 -6.09 -8.29 -0.22
C THR A 67 -6.49 -9.71 0.15
N SER A 68 -5.99 -10.25 1.26
CA SER A 68 -6.33 -11.61 1.71
C SER A 68 -7.83 -11.78 1.97
N ARG A 69 -8.51 -10.72 2.43
CA ARG A 69 -9.96 -10.75 2.67
C ARG A 69 -10.79 -10.71 1.37
N LEU A 70 -10.41 -9.88 0.40
CA LEU A 70 -11.19 -9.67 -0.83
C LEU A 70 -10.82 -10.64 -1.96
N TYR A 71 -9.59 -11.17 -1.95
CA TYR A 71 -9.03 -12.07 -2.95
C TYR A 71 -8.32 -13.25 -2.25
N PRO A 72 -9.08 -14.14 -1.58
CA PRO A 72 -8.50 -15.24 -0.81
C PRO A 72 -7.67 -16.18 -1.69
N GLY A 73 -6.51 -16.60 -1.22
CA GLY A 73 -5.57 -17.47 -1.96
C GLY A 73 -4.58 -16.72 -2.86
N LEU A 74 -4.84 -15.45 -3.21
CA LEU A 74 -4.02 -14.69 -4.17
C LEU A 74 -2.55 -14.60 -3.76
N LEU A 75 -2.31 -14.32 -2.47
CA LEU A 75 -0.97 -14.11 -1.92
C LEU A 75 -0.30 -15.44 -1.59
N GLU A 76 -1.07 -16.44 -1.19
CA GLU A 76 -0.63 -17.81 -0.92
C GLU A 76 -0.11 -18.49 -2.20
N GLU A 77 -0.79 -18.28 -3.32
CA GLU A 77 -0.39 -18.77 -4.65
C GLU A 77 0.82 -18.02 -5.23
N ARG A 78 1.12 -16.82 -4.71
CA ARG A 78 2.19 -15.93 -5.22
C ARG A 78 3.16 -15.55 -4.09
N PRO A 79 3.94 -16.52 -3.56
CA PRO A 79 4.80 -16.31 -2.40
C PRO A 79 5.85 -15.19 -2.61
N ASP A 80 6.38 -15.02 -3.81
CA ASP A 80 7.34 -13.96 -4.11
C ASP A 80 6.72 -12.56 -4.06
N LEU A 81 5.46 -12.41 -4.49
CA LEU A 81 4.72 -11.15 -4.38
C LEU A 81 4.41 -10.84 -2.91
N PHE A 82 3.99 -11.86 -2.16
CA PHE A 82 3.73 -11.70 -0.74
C PHE A 82 5.01 -11.33 0.04
N PHE A 83 6.13 -11.98 -0.26
CA PHE A 83 7.44 -11.65 0.29
C PHE A 83 7.84 -10.21 -0.04
N MET A 84 7.65 -9.78 -1.30
CA MET A 84 7.93 -8.40 -1.69
C MET A 84 7.09 -7.38 -0.94
N LEU A 85 5.80 -7.64 -0.73
CA LEU A 85 4.92 -6.79 0.08
C LEU A 85 5.40 -6.71 1.53
N LYS A 86 5.81 -7.84 2.13
CA LYS A 86 6.34 -7.89 3.51
C LYS A 86 7.70 -7.19 3.64
N CYS A 87 8.62 -7.35 2.69
CA CYS A 87 9.86 -6.58 2.65
C CYS A 87 9.58 -5.08 2.56
N ARG A 88 8.61 -4.68 1.73
CA ARG A 88 8.22 -3.27 1.65
C ARG A 88 7.57 -2.78 2.93
N GLN A 89 6.72 -3.58 3.57
CA GLN A 89 6.14 -3.27 4.89
C GLN A 89 7.24 -2.95 5.91
N PHE A 90 8.29 -3.79 5.98
CA PHE A 90 9.41 -3.55 6.88
C PHE A 90 10.12 -2.21 6.60
N ILE A 91 10.35 -1.88 5.33
CA ILE A 91 10.94 -0.58 4.94
C ILE A 91 10.05 0.59 5.36
N GLU A 92 8.72 0.48 5.21
CA GLU A 92 7.79 1.53 5.64
C GLU A 92 7.72 1.64 7.18
N MET A 93 7.94 0.56 7.93
CA MET A 93 8.09 0.59 9.39
C MET A 93 9.38 1.34 9.80
N ILE A 94 10.50 1.10 9.11
CA ILE A 94 11.76 1.84 9.31
C ILE A 94 11.56 3.34 8.99
N ASN A 95 10.83 3.64 7.93
CA ASN A 95 10.53 5.02 7.53
C ASN A 95 9.45 5.70 8.40
N GLY A 96 8.85 4.99 9.34
CA GLY A 96 7.78 5.50 10.20
C GLY A 96 6.40 5.64 9.54
N CYS A 97 6.22 5.16 8.31
CA CYS A 97 4.96 5.25 7.56
C CYS A 97 3.95 4.15 7.92
N ASP A 98 4.41 2.97 8.35
CA ASP A 98 3.56 1.81 8.69
C ASP A 98 3.60 1.49 10.20
N MET A 99 3.37 2.52 11.02
CA MET A 99 3.49 2.45 12.49
C MET A 99 2.18 2.14 13.22
N GLY A 100 1.18 1.59 12.52
CA GLY A 100 -0.19 1.34 12.99
C GLY A 100 -0.40 1.43 14.50
N VAL A 101 -1.10 2.48 14.95
CA VAL A 101 -2.01 2.32 16.08
C VAL A 101 -3.17 1.45 15.57
N PRO A 102 -3.58 0.39 16.30
CA PRO A 102 -4.70 -0.44 15.88
C PRO A 102 -5.91 0.47 15.66
N SER A 103 -6.42 0.50 14.42
CA SER A 103 -7.61 1.27 14.09
C SER A 103 -8.84 0.50 14.58
N THR A 104 -9.14 0.58 15.87
CA THR A 104 -10.32 -0.04 16.49
C THR A 104 -11.56 0.87 16.45
N GLU A 105 -11.60 1.90 15.60
CA GLU A 105 -12.76 2.81 15.50
C GLU A 105 -13.10 3.24 14.06
N LEU A 106 -13.33 2.27 13.17
CA LEU A 106 -14.10 2.53 11.95
C LEU A 106 -15.23 1.49 11.79
N ASN A 107 -16.11 1.47 12.79
CA ASN A 107 -17.49 1.01 12.63
C ASN A 107 -18.41 2.21 12.81
N GLY A 108 -18.80 2.81 11.69
CA GLY A 108 -19.72 3.93 11.62
C GLY A 108 -20.18 4.13 10.19
N VAL A 109 -21.08 3.27 9.74
CA VAL A 109 -21.88 3.47 8.53
C VAL A 109 -22.61 4.81 8.66
N ASN A 110 -22.39 5.73 7.72
CA ASN A 110 -23.45 6.64 7.34
C ASN A 110 -23.28 7.06 5.87
N SER A 111 -24.20 6.55 5.07
CA SER A 111 -24.53 7.04 3.74
C SER A 111 -25.06 8.47 3.84
N GLY A 112 -24.47 9.40 3.09
CA GLY A 112 -24.98 10.76 2.91
C GLY A 112 -24.68 11.21 1.47
N PRO A 113 -25.62 11.90 0.80
CA PRO A 113 -25.61 12.06 -0.65
C PRO A 113 -24.57 13.08 -1.11
N GLU A 114 -24.14 12.90 -2.36
CA GLU A 114 -23.36 13.85 -3.14
C GLU A 114 -24.02 15.24 -3.12
N THR A 115 -23.25 16.27 -2.80
CA THR A 115 -23.52 17.64 -3.29
C THR A 115 -22.21 18.29 -3.71
N ASP A 116 -22.33 18.95 -4.85
CA ASP A 116 -21.33 19.62 -5.65
C ASP A 116 -21.01 21.02 -5.10
N MET A 117 -19.84 21.54 -5.48
CA MET A 117 -19.42 22.96 -5.51
C MET A 117 -19.17 23.76 -4.21
N ASP A 118 -17.91 24.20 -4.08
CA ASP A 118 -17.45 25.60 -4.09
C ASP A 118 -16.44 26.05 -3.02
N ILE A 119 -15.45 26.76 -3.55
CA ILE A 119 -14.35 27.45 -2.89
C ILE A 119 -14.92 28.66 -2.13
N GLU A 120 -14.70 28.75 -0.82
CA GLU A 120 -14.41 30.05 -0.20
C GLU A 120 -13.67 29.98 1.15
N ASN A 121 -12.63 30.79 1.17
CA ASN A 121 -11.72 31.15 2.25
C ASN A 121 -12.44 31.92 3.39
N LYS A 122 -12.41 31.42 4.63
CA LYS A 122 -12.42 32.28 5.85
C LYS A 122 -11.61 31.68 6.99
N ASN A 123 -10.50 32.35 7.29
CA ASN A 123 -9.81 32.36 8.58
C ASN A 123 -10.78 32.52 9.76
N LYS A 124 -10.65 31.67 10.77
CA LYS A 124 -10.90 32.06 12.16
C LYS A 124 -10.15 31.17 13.14
N PHE A 125 -9.14 31.77 13.77
CA PHE A 125 -8.61 31.38 15.08
C PHE A 125 -9.76 31.23 16.08
N HIS A 126 -9.69 30.23 16.95
CA HIS A 126 -9.92 30.41 18.39
C HIS A 126 -9.24 29.30 19.18
N SER A 127 -8.34 29.73 20.06
CA SER A 127 -7.75 28.95 21.15
C SER A 127 -8.81 28.48 22.13
N ASN A 128 -8.59 27.33 22.77
CA ASN A 128 -9.02 27.13 24.15
C ASN A 128 -7.87 26.50 24.94
N GLY A 129 -7.32 27.29 25.86
CA GLY A 129 -6.51 26.81 26.96
C GLY A 129 -7.31 26.88 28.26
N VAL A 130 -7.11 25.89 29.14
CA VAL A 130 -7.30 25.89 30.61
C VAL A 130 -6.39 24.73 31.10
N SER A 131 -5.18 24.92 31.62
CA SER A 131 -4.70 25.46 32.92
C SER A 131 -5.19 24.72 34.18
N ASN A 132 -4.25 24.02 34.83
CA ASN A 132 -4.00 23.85 36.28
C ASN A 132 -2.77 22.92 36.41
N GLY A 133 -1.64 23.20 37.08
CA GLY A 133 -1.16 24.30 37.91
C GLY A 133 -0.20 23.73 38.98
N PHE A 134 1.12 24.02 38.86
CA PHE A 134 2.16 24.22 39.91
C PHE A 134 2.50 23.06 40.90
N VAL A 135 3.72 22.73 41.39
CA VAL A 135 5.19 23.09 41.37
C VAL A 135 5.89 21.82 41.96
N GLU A 136 7.19 21.51 41.82
CA GLU A 136 8.37 22.23 42.35
C GLU A 136 9.67 21.47 41.94
N GLU A 137 10.80 22.17 41.92
CA GLU A 137 12.14 21.77 41.48
C GLU A 137 12.88 20.83 42.46
N GLY A 138 13.86 20.07 41.96
CA GLY A 138 14.86 19.38 42.79
C GLY A 138 15.84 18.51 41.97
N GLU A 139 17.13 18.79 42.11
CA GLU A 139 18.24 18.26 41.33
C GLU A 139 18.65 16.80 41.65
N ASN A 140 19.24 16.16 40.61
CA ASN A 140 20.35 15.21 40.59
C ASN A 140 20.24 13.75 41.14
N SER A 141 20.69 12.87 40.24
CA SER A 141 21.48 11.65 40.46
C SER A 141 20.80 10.27 40.57
N GLU A 142 21.51 9.34 39.92
CA GLU A 142 21.49 7.87 40.04
C GLU A 142 20.62 7.05 39.07
N VAL A 143 21.33 6.58 38.05
CA VAL A 143 21.00 5.45 37.18
C VAL A 143 20.70 4.21 38.02
N GLN A 144 19.49 3.68 37.91
CA GLN A 144 19.19 2.31 38.31
C GLN A 144 18.56 1.56 37.13
N TYR A 145 19.32 0.60 36.59
CA TYR A 145 18.77 -0.46 35.76
C TYR A 145 17.85 -1.32 36.64
N SER A 146 16.56 -1.03 36.62
CA SER A 146 15.55 -1.91 37.22
C SER A 146 15.06 -2.91 36.18
N GLU A 147 15.66 -4.10 36.23
CA GLU A 147 15.18 -5.29 35.54
C GLU A 147 13.87 -5.77 36.19
N ASN A 148 12.94 -6.23 35.33
CA ASN A 148 11.66 -6.89 35.60
C ASN A 148 10.42 -6.06 36.00
N ARG A 149 9.46 -5.98 35.07
CA ARG A 149 8.06 -6.40 35.32
C ARG A 149 7.28 -6.59 34.00
N THR A 150 6.64 -7.75 33.90
CA THR A 150 5.63 -8.11 32.92
C THR A 150 4.53 -7.04 32.82
N ILE A 151 4.26 -6.54 31.61
CA ILE A 151 3.07 -5.74 31.32
C ILE A 151 2.39 -6.31 30.07
N ASN A 152 1.44 -7.22 30.31
CA ASN A 152 0.34 -7.46 29.38
C ASN A 152 -0.48 -6.18 29.28
N GLY A 153 -0.62 -5.63 28.07
CA GLY A 153 -1.58 -4.55 27.77
C GLY A 153 -0.99 -3.14 27.70
N GLY A 154 -0.08 -2.90 26.74
CA GLY A 154 0.37 -1.55 26.38
C GLY A 154 0.84 -1.56 24.94
N CYS A 155 0.62 -0.48 24.18
CA CYS A 155 1.10 -0.36 22.81
C CYS A 155 2.62 -0.62 22.78
N ARG A 156 3.05 -1.80 22.26
CA ARG A 156 4.48 -2.12 22.08
C ARG A 156 5.20 -0.94 21.45
N ALA A 157 6.43 -0.64 21.86
CA ALA A 157 7.13 0.48 21.26
C ALA A 157 7.26 0.26 19.74
N PRO A 158 7.15 1.30 18.91
CA PRO A 158 7.21 1.13 17.45
C PRO A 158 8.48 0.40 16.96
N VAL A 159 9.59 0.61 17.66
CA VAL A 159 10.86 -0.10 17.43
C VAL A 159 10.76 -1.60 17.76
N GLU A 160 10.12 -1.98 18.86
CA GLU A 160 9.92 -3.39 19.22
C GLU A 160 9.10 -4.12 18.15
N ARG A 161 7.99 -3.50 17.71
CA ARG A 161 7.15 -4.05 16.62
C ARG A 161 7.95 -4.26 15.34
N MET A 162 8.80 -3.30 14.99
CA MET A 162 9.67 -3.40 13.82
C MET A 162 10.66 -4.57 13.96
N ILE A 163 11.29 -4.74 15.11
CA ILE A 163 12.22 -5.86 15.35
C ILE A 163 11.50 -7.21 15.28
N ASP A 164 10.32 -7.33 15.89
CA ASP A 164 9.53 -8.56 15.84
C ASP A 164 9.10 -8.90 14.42
N PHE A 165 8.64 -7.90 13.66
CA PHE A 165 8.32 -8.07 12.24
C PHE A 165 9.54 -8.49 11.43
N GLY A 166 10.72 -7.90 11.69
CA GLY A 166 11.97 -8.29 11.05
C GLY A 166 12.30 -9.78 11.28
N LYS A 167 12.08 -10.29 12.50
CA LYS A 167 12.24 -11.73 12.81
C LYS A 167 11.24 -12.59 12.05
N GLU A 168 9.96 -12.20 12.00
CA GLU A 168 8.93 -12.89 11.21
C GLU A 168 9.33 -12.95 9.73
N LEU A 169 9.75 -11.82 9.17
CA LEU A 169 10.16 -11.71 7.78
C LEU A 169 11.37 -12.60 7.46
N TYR A 170 12.38 -12.61 8.33
CA TYR A 170 13.54 -13.49 8.18
C TYR A 170 13.12 -14.97 8.20
N ASN A 171 12.28 -15.37 9.16
CA ASN A 171 11.77 -16.74 9.26
C ASN A 171 11.00 -17.14 7.99
N TYR A 172 10.17 -16.24 7.47
CA TYR A 172 9.44 -16.48 6.22
C TYR A 172 10.39 -16.63 5.02
N SER A 173 11.46 -15.84 4.96
CA SER A 173 12.54 -16.02 3.96
C SER A 173 13.17 -17.42 4.02
N GLN A 174 13.44 -17.95 5.22
CA GLN A 174 13.99 -19.31 5.37
C GLN A 174 12.99 -20.36 4.87
N GLN A 175 11.70 -20.19 5.17
CA GLN A 175 10.66 -21.10 4.66
C GLN A 175 10.58 -21.08 3.14
N LEU A 176 10.68 -19.91 2.51
CA LEU A 176 10.71 -19.81 1.05
C LEU A 176 11.94 -20.48 0.45
N PHE A 177 13.11 -20.31 1.07
CA PHE A 177 14.34 -20.98 0.66
C PHE A 177 14.19 -22.51 0.73
N HIS A 178 13.61 -23.04 1.81
CA HIS A 178 13.38 -24.48 1.95
C HIS A 178 12.36 -25.04 0.94
N LYS A 179 11.30 -24.30 0.63
CA LYS A 179 10.23 -24.76 -0.26
C LYS A 179 10.55 -24.60 -1.75
N HIS A 180 11.19 -23.49 -2.13
CA HIS A 180 11.37 -23.11 -3.54
C HIS A 180 12.85 -23.00 -3.97
N GLY A 181 13.78 -23.22 -3.03
CA GLY A 181 15.22 -23.13 -3.30
C GLY A 181 15.75 -21.70 -3.31
N ASN A 182 16.89 -21.51 -3.99
CA ASN A 182 17.57 -20.22 -3.99
C ASN A 182 16.85 -19.19 -4.87
N ASN A 183 16.39 -18.09 -4.28
CA ASN A 183 15.88 -16.92 -4.98
C ASN A 183 16.76 -15.71 -4.65
N GLU A 184 17.65 -15.35 -5.58
CA GLU A 184 18.63 -14.28 -5.39
C GLU A 184 17.97 -12.91 -5.24
N ARG A 185 16.84 -12.68 -5.93
CA ARG A 185 16.05 -11.46 -5.78
C ARG A 185 15.52 -11.31 -4.37
N ASN A 186 14.92 -12.36 -3.80
CA ASN A 186 14.39 -12.33 -2.44
C ASN A 186 15.51 -12.12 -1.40
N LYS A 187 16.65 -12.81 -1.57
CA LYS A 187 17.82 -12.62 -0.72
C LYS A 187 18.31 -11.17 -0.73
N LYS A 188 18.46 -10.60 -1.92
CA LYS A 188 18.88 -9.21 -2.09
C LYS A 188 17.89 -8.24 -1.44
N MET A 189 16.59 -8.44 -1.65
CA MET A 189 15.57 -7.57 -1.05
C MET A 189 15.62 -7.58 0.48
N LEU A 190 15.79 -8.76 1.09
CA LEU A 190 15.91 -8.90 2.53
C LEU A 190 17.18 -8.22 3.06
N GLN A 191 18.31 -8.47 2.40
CA GLN A 191 19.60 -7.88 2.75
C GLN A 191 19.56 -6.36 2.67
N ASP A 192 19.06 -5.81 1.56
CA ASP A 192 18.97 -4.37 1.36
C ASP A 192 18.06 -3.75 2.44
N ALA A 193 16.88 -4.33 2.69
CA ALA A 193 15.95 -3.83 3.70
C ALA A 193 16.55 -3.84 5.12
N PHE A 194 17.27 -4.90 5.50
CA PHE A 194 17.91 -5.01 6.81
C PHE A 194 19.14 -4.10 6.94
N SER A 195 19.84 -3.82 5.84
CA SER A 195 21.00 -2.93 5.85
C SER A 195 20.65 -1.51 6.29
N LEU A 196 19.39 -1.08 6.13
CA LEU A 196 18.90 0.22 6.60
C LEU A 196 19.04 0.37 8.13
N LEU A 197 18.97 -0.73 8.89
CA LEU A 197 19.13 -0.71 10.36
C LEU A 197 20.56 -0.44 10.81
N ALA A 198 21.55 -0.60 9.92
CA ALA A 198 22.96 -0.39 10.25
C ALA A 198 23.34 1.10 10.36
N TYR A 199 22.41 2.00 10.05
CA TYR A 199 22.64 3.45 10.01
C TYR A 199 21.71 4.16 10.99
N SER A 200 22.26 5.11 11.77
CA SER A 200 21.46 5.93 12.69
C SER A 200 20.39 6.76 11.96
N ASN A 201 20.71 7.20 10.74
CA ASN A 201 19.74 7.75 9.79
C ASN A 201 19.64 6.80 8.59
N PRO A 202 18.51 6.09 8.39
CA PRO A 202 18.31 5.17 7.27
C PRO A 202 18.52 5.77 5.89
N TRP A 203 18.29 7.08 5.72
CA TRP A 203 18.51 7.80 4.45
C TRP A 203 19.98 7.92 4.06
N ASN A 204 20.91 7.78 5.01
CA ASN A 204 22.35 7.79 4.75
C ASN A 204 22.87 6.43 4.27
N SER A 205 22.02 5.39 4.24
CA SER A 205 22.39 4.08 3.72
C SER A 205 22.66 4.14 2.20
N PRO A 206 23.58 3.30 1.66
CA PRO A 206 23.71 3.08 0.23
C PRO A 206 22.40 2.66 -0.47
N VAL A 207 21.44 2.12 0.29
CA VAL A 207 20.10 1.77 -0.19
C VAL A 207 19.00 2.69 0.36
N GLY A 208 19.37 3.89 0.83
CA GLY A 208 18.42 4.89 1.35
C GLY A 208 17.34 5.30 0.33
N TRP A 209 17.64 5.19 -0.97
CA TRP A 209 16.67 5.37 -2.07
C TRP A 209 15.45 4.44 -1.95
N GLN A 210 15.55 3.32 -1.23
CA GLN A 210 14.42 2.44 -0.97
C GLN A 210 13.33 3.12 -0.12
N LEU A 211 13.65 4.14 0.66
CA LEU A 211 12.69 4.87 1.49
C LEU A 211 11.84 5.85 0.69
N ASP A 212 12.22 6.15 -0.56
CA ASP A 212 11.48 7.05 -1.44
C ASP A 212 10.05 6.49 -1.69
N PRO A 213 8.99 7.30 -1.52
CA PRO A 213 7.62 6.93 -1.87
C PRO A 213 7.44 6.41 -3.31
N ALA A 214 8.24 6.86 -4.28
CA ALA A 214 8.19 6.37 -5.66
C ALA A 214 8.43 4.85 -5.75
N GLN A 215 9.20 4.28 -4.82
CA GLN A 215 9.46 2.84 -4.75
C GLN A 215 8.21 2.02 -4.37
N ARG A 216 7.11 2.68 -3.97
CA ARG A 216 5.80 2.03 -3.74
C ARG A 216 5.12 1.64 -5.05
N GLU A 217 5.40 2.33 -6.15
CA GLU A 217 4.74 2.13 -7.44
C GLU A 217 5.02 0.74 -8.00
N THR A 218 6.25 0.24 -7.88
CA THR A 218 6.64 -1.06 -8.42
C THR A 218 5.88 -2.22 -7.76
N VAL A 219 5.67 -2.17 -6.45
CA VAL A 219 4.87 -3.20 -5.74
C VAL A 219 3.38 -3.01 -5.99
N CYS A 220 2.91 -1.76 -6.11
CA CYS A 220 1.54 -1.44 -6.45
C CYS A 220 1.15 -2.01 -7.82
N ALA A 221 1.98 -1.81 -8.85
CA ALA A 221 1.75 -2.33 -10.20
C ALA A 221 1.73 -3.87 -10.24
N GLN A 222 2.63 -4.52 -9.51
CA GLN A 222 2.67 -5.99 -9.42
C GLN A 222 1.44 -6.55 -8.69
N LEU A 223 0.99 -5.91 -7.60
CA LEU A 223 -0.24 -6.31 -6.92
C LEU A 223 -1.48 -6.08 -7.79
N ASN A 224 -1.57 -4.94 -8.48
CA ASN A 224 -2.66 -4.65 -9.42
C ASN A 224 -2.74 -5.74 -10.50
N SER A 225 -1.60 -6.07 -11.11
CA SER A 225 -1.51 -7.14 -12.12
C SER A 225 -1.97 -8.49 -11.59
N ALA A 226 -1.61 -8.82 -10.35
CA ALA A 226 -2.00 -10.09 -9.73
C ALA A 226 -3.50 -10.18 -9.47
N ILE A 227 -4.12 -9.11 -8.95
CA ILE A 227 -5.57 -9.03 -8.71
C ILE A 227 -6.36 -9.14 -10.03
N LEU A 228 -5.87 -8.46 -11.08
CA LEU A 228 -6.50 -8.54 -12.40
C LEU A 228 -6.40 -9.97 -12.96
N GLU A 229 -5.23 -10.60 -12.87
CA GLU A 229 -5.04 -11.96 -13.35
C GLU A 229 -5.89 -13.00 -12.60
N SER A 230 -6.01 -12.89 -11.27
CA SER A 230 -6.87 -13.80 -10.51
C SER A 230 -8.35 -13.66 -10.86
N SER A 231 -8.73 -12.50 -11.41
CA SER A 231 -10.08 -12.20 -11.86
C SER A 231 -10.26 -12.44 -13.37
N HIS A 232 -9.30 -13.09 -14.04
CA HIS A 232 -9.25 -13.35 -15.49
C HIS A 232 -9.17 -12.09 -16.39
N HIS A 233 -8.71 -10.96 -15.86
CA HIS A 233 -8.47 -9.74 -16.61
C HIS A 233 -7.00 -9.64 -17.08
N ALA A 234 -6.77 -8.87 -18.15
CA ALA A 234 -5.43 -8.68 -18.71
C ALA A 234 -4.50 -7.95 -17.73
N ARG A 235 -3.27 -8.46 -17.56
CA ARG A 235 -2.25 -7.85 -16.68
C ARG A 235 -1.86 -6.43 -17.07
N LYS A 236 -1.88 -6.12 -18.37
CA LYS A 236 -1.61 -4.79 -18.93
C LYS A 236 -2.74 -4.39 -19.89
N PRO A 237 -3.14 -3.12 -19.93
CA PRO A 237 -4.12 -2.68 -20.90
C PRO A 237 -3.51 -2.74 -22.31
N PRO A 238 -4.24 -3.24 -23.33
CA PRO A 238 -3.72 -3.36 -24.69
C PRO A 238 -3.23 -2.02 -25.28
N LEU A 239 -3.80 -0.90 -24.81
CA LEU A 239 -3.36 0.45 -25.19
C LEU A 239 -1.89 0.71 -24.82
N GLU A 240 -1.46 0.32 -23.62
CA GLU A 240 -0.06 0.49 -23.20
C GLU A 240 0.89 -0.39 -24.01
N VAL A 241 0.47 -1.61 -24.35
CA VAL A 241 1.26 -2.52 -25.19
C VAL A 241 1.42 -1.95 -26.60
N ALA A 242 0.33 -1.44 -27.18
CA ALA A 242 0.36 -0.80 -28.50
C ALA A 242 1.24 0.45 -28.51
N VAL A 243 1.14 1.30 -27.48
CA VAL A 243 1.96 2.51 -27.35
C VAL A 243 3.44 2.16 -27.15
N ALA A 244 3.75 1.10 -26.41
CA ALA A 244 5.13 0.64 -26.23
C ALA A 244 5.75 0.21 -27.57
N HIS A 245 5.07 -0.63 -28.35
CA HIS A 245 5.57 -1.07 -29.67
C HIS A 245 5.65 0.07 -30.71
N ALA A 246 4.84 1.11 -30.58
CA ALA A 246 4.86 2.25 -31.50
C ALA A 246 5.98 3.27 -31.19
N LYS A 247 6.62 3.16 -30.03
CA LYS A 247 7.76 4.00 -29.63
C LYS A 247 9.11 3.41 -30.03
N ASP A 248 9.12 2.16 -30.49
CA ASP A 248 10.25 1.47 -31.12
C ASP A 248 10.25 1.70 -32.64
#